data_AF-A0A1V4IK61-F1
#
_entry.id   AF-A0A1V4IK61-F1
#
_cell.length_a   1.000
_cell.length_b   1.000
_cell.length_c   1.000
_cell.angle_alpha   90.00
_cell.angle_beta   90.00
_cell.angle_gamma   90.00
#
_symmetry.space_group_name_H-M   'P 1'
#
loop_
_entity.id
_entity.type
_entity.pdbx_description
1 polymer ?
#
loop_
_entity_poly.entity_id
_entity_poly.type
_entity_poly.pdbx_seq_one_letter_code
_entity_poly.pdbx_strand_id
1 'polypeptide(L)' 'MTNNDILNIAMQQSAIDSNCHMDDFKRFENKVVISRCNQNARKYLELPFLCDLTSYGNNIVASVSEELSTIVTEYIKR' A
#
# COMPACT_ATOMS: atom_id res chain seq x y z
N MET A 1 -2.79 22.93 9.46
CA MET A 1 -2.39 21.54 9.24
C MET A 1 -2.20 20.90 10.60
N THR A 2 -3.04 19.93 10.93
CA THR A 2 -3.03 19.13 12.16
C THR A 2 -2.28 17.81 11.93
N ASN A 3 -1.99 17.06 12.99
CA ASN A 3 -1.41 15.71 12.86
C ASN A 3 -2.34 14.77 12.05
N ASN A 4 -3.66 14.93 12.19
CA ASN A 4 -4.64 14.18 11.41
C ASN A 4 -4.58 14.56 9.92
N ASP A 5 -4.36 15.83 9.61
CA ASP A 5 -4.21 16.28 8.22
C ASP A 5 -2.95 15.66 7.60
N ILE A 6 -1.82 15.68 8.32
CA ILE A 6 -0.55 15.09 7.86
C ILE A 6 -0.71 13.60 7.61
N LEU A 7 -1.33 12.88 8.56
CA LEU A 7 -1.57 11.45 8.45
C LEU A 7 -2.44 11.12 7.23
N ASN A 8 -3.54 11.85 7.04
CA ASN A 8 -4.43 11.64 5.90
C ASN A 8 -3.72 11.92 4.56
N ILE A 9 -2.97 13.01 4.45
CA ILE A 9 -2.21 13.33 3.23
C ILE A 9 -1.19 12.23 2.93
N ALA A 10 -0.44 11.77 3.94
CA ALA A 10 0.52 10.68 3.77
C ALA A 10 -0.16 9.39 3.31
N MET A 11 -1.27 9.00 3.94
CA MET A 11 -2.02 7.79 3.60
C MET A 11 -2.63 7.85 2.20
N GLN A 12 -3.08 9.03 1.77
CA GLN A 12 -3.54 9.26 0.39
C GLN A 12 -2.43 9.01 -0.62
N GLN A 13 -1.24 9.56 -0.37
CA GLN A 13 -0.10 9.34 -1.26
C GLN A 13 0.31 7.87 -1.30
N SER A 14 0.39 7.20 -0.15
CA SER A 14 0.69 5.76 -0.09
C SER A 14 -0.34 4.92 -0.84
N ALA A 15 -1.62 5.30 -0.81
CA ALA A 15 -2.65 4.59 -1.56
C ALA A 15 -2.46 4.72 -3.08
N ILE A 16 -2.04 5.90 -3.56
CA ILE A 16 -1.70 6.14 -4.96
C ILE A 16 -0.49 5.28 -5.37
N ASP A 17 0.56 5.26 -4.54
CA ASP A 17 1.79 4.51 -4.82
C ASP A 17 1.53 2.99 -4.82
N SER A 18 0.70 2.51 -3.90
CA SER A 18 0.37 1.09 -3.75
C SER A 18 -0.75 0.61 -4.69
N ASN A 19 -1.35 1.51 -5.47
CA ASN A 19 -2.51 1.24 -6.32
C ASN A 19 -3.70 0.64 -5.53
N CYS A 20 -4.05 1.26 -4.40
CA CYS A 20 -5.17 0.87 -3.54
C CYS A 20 -6.05 2.06 -3.12
N HIS A 21 -7.07 1.79 -2.30
CA HIS A 21 -7.86 2.86 -1.69
C HIS A 21 -7.26 3.26 -0.34
N MET A 22 -7.31 4.55 0.02
CA MET A 22 -6.85 5.04 1.33
C MET A 22 -7.43 4.23 2.50
N ASP A 23 -8.73 3.91 2.42
CA ASP A 23 -9.40 3.19 3.51
C ASP A 23 -8.90 1.76 3.68
N ASP A 24 -8.17 1.18 2.72
CA ASP A 24 -7.49 -0.10 2.93
C ASP A 24 -6.49 -0.03 4.07
N PHE A 25 -5.86 1.12 4.35
CA PHE A 25 -4.96 1.34 5.49
C PHE A 25 -5.69 1.58 6.83
N LYS A 26 -7.02 1.73 6.80
CA LYS A 26 -7.85 1.93 8.01
C LYS A 26 -8.50 0.63 8.47
N ARG A 27 -8.33 -0.45 7.72
CA ARG A 27 -8.86 -1.78 8.07
C ARG A 27 -8.02 -2.41 9.17
N PHE A 28 -8.59 -3.44 9.80
CA PHE A 28 -7.87 -4.28 10.75
C PHE A 28 -7.27 -5.53 10.08
N GLU A 29 -7.75 -5.90 8.89
CA GLU A 29 -7.19 -7.02 8.13
C GLU A 29 -6.11 -6.57 7.15
N ASN A 30 -5.07 -7.38 7.02
CA ASN A 30 -4.06 -7.20 6.00
C ASN A 30 -4.67 -7.35 4.60
N LYS A 31 -4.14 -6.58 3.65
CA LYS A 31 -4.66 -6.48 2.29
C LYS A 31 -3.52 -6.66 1.28
N VAL A 32 -3.72 -7.51 0.30
CA VAL A 32 -2.84 -7.61 -0.88
C VAL A 32 -3.53 -6.95 -2.06
N VAL A 33 -2.77 -6.14 -2.81
CA VAL A 33 -3.18 -5.47 -4.04
C VAL A 33 -2.12 -5.69 -5.12
N ILE A 34 -2.55 -5.70 -6.38
CA ILE A 34 -1.61 -5.81 -7.51
C ILE A 34 -1.03 -4.43 -7.81
N SER A 35 0.31 -4.36 -7.78
CA SER A 35 1.04 -3.14 -8.06
C SER A 35 0.91 -2.74 -9.52
N ARG A 36 0.75 -1.43 -9.75
CA ARG A 36 0.63 -0.83 -11.08
C ARG A 36 1.32 0.52 -11.09
N CYS A 37 1.77 0.96 -12.25
CA CYS A 37 2.22 2.34 -12.42
C CYS A 37 1.06 3.31 -12.20
N ASN A 38 1.33 4.38 -11.46
CA ASN A 38 0.40 5.49 -11.30
C ASN A 38 1.12 6.79 -11.60
N GLN A 39 0.56 7.61 -12.49
CA GLN A 39 1.14 8.91 -12.87
C GLN A 39 1.29 9.89 -11.69
N ASN A 40 0.51 9.69 -10.64
CA ASN A 40 0.54 10.50 -9.42
C ASN A 40 1.40 9.88 -8.30
N ALA A 41 2.06 8.74 -8.56
CA ALA A 41 2.97 8.13 -7.60
C ALA A 41 4.18 9.03 -7.35
N ARG A 42 4.84 8.83 -6.21
CA ARG A 42 6.09 9.54 -5.89
C ARG A 42 7.12 9.29 -7.00
N LYS A 43 7.70 10.38 -7.52
CA LYS A 43 8.57 10.38 -8.71
C LYS A 43 9.81 9.49 -8.63
N TYR A 44 10.24 9.16 -7.42
CA TYR A 44 11.45 8.36 -7.19
C TYR A 44 11.16 6.86 -7.09
N LEU A 45 9.89 6.44 -7.15
CA LEU A 45 9.53 5.03 -7.11
C LEU A 45 9.70 4.40 -8.48
N GLU A 46 10.36 3.25 -8.51
CA GLU A 46 10.34 2.35 -9.66
C GLU A 46 9.08 1.49 -9.57
N LEU A 47 8.16 1.70 -10.52
CA LEU A 47 6.87 1.00 -10.58
C LEU A 47 6.74 0.17 -11.86
N PRO A 48 5.97 -0.94 -11.82
CA PRO A 48 5.26 -1.48 -10.65
C PRO A 48 6.22 -2.13 -9.64
N PHE A 49 5.83 -2.15 -8.36
CA PHE A 49 6.58 -2.83 -7.33
C PHE A 49 6.58 -4.35 -7.58
N LEU A 50 7.74 -4.97 -7.31
CA LEU A 50 7.79 -6.41 -7.14
C LEU A 50 7.05 -6.81 -5.85
N CYS A 51 7.39 -6.14 -4.74
CA CYS A 51 6.75 -6.30 -3.44
C CYS A 51 7.07 -5.08 -2.54
N ASP A 52 6.04 -4.33 -2.14
CA ASP A 52 6.12 -3.25 -1.14
C ASP A 52 5.08 -3.47 -0.04
N LEU A 53 5.48 -3.37 1.22
CA LEU A 53 4.61 -3.55 2.38
C LEU A 53 4.56 -2.24 3.17
N THR A 54 3.40 -1.58 3.12
CA THR A 54 3.18 -0.32 3.83
C THR A 54 2.21 -0.53 5.00
N SER A 55 2.50 0.06 6.16
CA SER A 55 1.65 0.01 7.35
C SER A 55 1.58 1.36 8.06
N TYR A 56 0.40 1.66 8.60
CA TYR A 56 0.15 2.78 9.51
C TYR A 56 -0.20 2.32 10.95
N GLY A 57 0.04 1.04 11.26
CA GLY A 57 -0.14 0.46 12.59
C GLY A 57 -1.34 -0.49 12.74
N ASN A 58 -2.41 -0.30 11.97
CA ASN A 58 -3.62 -1.16 12.08
C ASN A 58 -3.50 -2.45 11.26
N ASN A 59 -2.97 -2.34 10.05
CA ASN A 59 -2.80 -3.45 9.12
C ASN A 59 -1.61 -3.19 8.18
N ILE A 60 -1.36 -4.17 7.30
CA ILE A 60 -0.41 -4.11 6.20
C ILE A 60 -1.19 -4.06 4.89
N VAL A 61 -0.87 -3.10 4.02
CA VAL A 61 -1.23 -3.16 2.60
C VAL A 61 0.02 -3.54 1.81
N ALA A 62 0.00 -4.72 1.21
CA ALA A 62 1.07 -5.22 0.36
C ALA A 62 0.74 -4.97 -1.12
N SER A 63 1.51 -4.10 -1.78
CA SER A 63 1.43 -3.86 -3.22
C SER A 63 2.47 -4.72 -3.93
N VAL A 64 2.01 -5.71 -4.69
CA VAL A 64 2.87 -6.80 -5.19
C VAL A 64 2.62 -7.10 -6.66
N SER A 65 3.63 -7.68 -7.32
CA SER A 65 3.45 -8.31 -8.62
C SER A 65 2.48 -9.50 -8.53
N GLU A 66 1.88 -9.89 -9.66
CA GLU A 66 0.95 -11.03 -9.70
C GLU A 66 1.61 -12.34 -9.24
N GLU A 67 2.88 -12.56 -9.61
CA GLU A 67 3.67 -13.73 -9.21
C GLU A 67 3.82 -13.86 -7.69
N LEU A 68 4.01 -12.74 -6.99
CA LEU A 68 4.20 -12.73 -5.53
C LEU A 68 2.91 -12.64 -4.72
N SER A 69 1.75 -12.47 -5.37
CA SER A 69 0.47 -12.28 -4.67
C SER A 69 0.15 -13.40 -3.69
N THR A 70 0.31 -14.65 -4.09
CA THR A 70 -0.03 -15.81 -3.24
C THR A 70 0.93 -15.91 -2.06
N ILE A 71 2.23 -15.93 -2.30
CA ILE A 71 3.24 -16.12 -1.25
C ILE A 71 3.20 -14.97 -0.22
N VAL A 72 2.99 -13.73 -0.66
CA VAL A 72 2.89 -12.58 0.25
C VAL A 72 1.59 -12.64 1.04
N THR A 73 0.47 -13.05 0.43
CA THR A 73 -0.80 -13.25 1.15
C THR A 73 -0.65 -14.26 2.28
N GLU A 74 0.08 -15.35 2.07
CA GLU A 74 0.34 -16.36 3.10
C GLU A 74 1.29 -15.85 4.17
N TYR A 75 2.33 -15.09 3.79
CA TYR A 75 3.31 -14.52 4.71
C TYR A 75 2.66 -13.55 5.71
N ILE A 76 1.82 -12.63 5.25
CA ILE A 76 1.21 -11.59 6.10
C ILE A 76 -0.01 -12.09 6.89
N LYS A 77 -0.42 -13.35 6.73
CA LYS A 77 -1.50 -13.96 7.54
C LYS A 77 -0.99 -14.59 8.84
N ARG A 78 0.32 -14.73 9.00
CA ARG A 78 0.97 -15.31 10.19
C ARG A 78 1.14 -14.27 11.29
#